data_AF-A0AAU9IQ32-F1
#
_entry.id   AF-A0AAU9IQ32-F1
#
_cell.length_a   1.000
_cell.length_b   1.000
_cell.length_c   1.000
_cell.angle_alpha   90.00
_cell.angle_beta   90.00
_cell.angle_gamma   90.00
#
_symmetry.space_group_name_H-M   'P 1'
#
loop_
_entity.id
_entity.type
_entity.pdbx_description
1 polymer ?
#
loop_
_entity_poly.entity_id
_entity_poly.type
_entity_poly.pdbx_seq_one_letter_code
_entity_poly.pdbx_strand_id
1 'polypeptide(L)'
;MLDTNGESNSQRSKTKHNTGYIFCDVCYIQIKKNPTKMQCSSCSHYFCKYHLRRSKQSEENTCDKCFKDLMRIDIKAGRALEINEYRDLADEIKREKFKIGEDLKAKANNILKLEENIKDNENQHAIKIAQLEQKISQETQINCYVLSEIDSLGVTIKNSKLSQEIWKKKLAVFQEEINKKNELKEKTNQEQAKSLREIDQLNKQTRLFIPYGRLRSITCPDCVKKIKRVFRDEIISGLKAVGRDSLIESVIAAKASIQALNQGNETIAEGKREEPKDACHCIIS
;
A
#
# COMPACT_ATOMS: atom_id res chain seq x y z
N MET A 1 16.61 19.78 79.60
CA MET A 1 17.76 19.25 80.33
C MET A 1 18.59 20.45 80.72
N LEU A 2 18.42 20.90 81.97
CA LEU A 2 19.05 22.08 82.54
C LEU A 2 20.11 21.57 83.52
N ASP A 3 21.36 21.86 83.22
CA ASP A 3 22.49 21.52 84.09
C ASP A 3 22.48 22.43 85.31
N THR A 4 22.28 21.79 86.45
CA THR A 4 22.47 22.29 87.81
C THR A 4 23.95 22.32 88.14
N ASN A 5 24.46 23.47 88.60
CA ASN A 5 25.61 23.67 89.49
C ASN A 5 25.70 25.19 89.70
N GLY A 6 25.88 25.76 90.88
CA GLY A 6 26.12 25.26 92.21
C GLY A 6 26.30 26.47 93.15
N GLU A 7 26.42 26.15 94.44
CA GLU A 7 27.00 27.01 95.49
C GLU A 7 26.10 28.11 96.08
N SER A 8 25.23 27.64 96.97
CA SER A 8 24.78 28.40 98.14
C SER A 8 25.93 28.52 99.13
N ASN A 9 26.53 29.71 99.26
CA ASN A 9 27.46 29.99 100.36
C ASN A 9 26.82 30.99 101.32
N SER A 10 26.22 30.44 102.37
CA SER A 10 25.58 31.17 103.45
C SER A 10 26.63 31.96 104.24
N GLN A 11 26.46 33.27 104.22
CA GLN A 11 27.08 34.22 105.13
C GLN A 11 26.81 33.83 106.59
N ARG A 12 27.84 33.86 107.43
CA ARG A 12 27.80 34.53 108.74
C ARG A 12 29.22 34.75 109.28
N SER A 13 29.70 35.93 108.92
CA SER A 13 30.23 36.95 109.83
C SER A 13 31.29 36.50 110.83
N LYS A 14 32.54 36.53 110.36
CA LYS A 14 33.72 36.68 111.22
C LYS A 14 33.65 38.03 111.94
N THR A 15 33.93 37.94 113.24
CA THR A 15 34.05 38.98 114.23
C THR A 15 34.89 40.17 113.75
N LYS A 16 34.31 41.36 113.94
CA LYS A 16 34.86 42.67 113.61
C LYS A 16 36.20 42.90 114.33
N HIS A 17 37.30 42.97 113.58
CA HIS A 17 38.44 43.77 114.00
C HIS A 17 38.12 45.23 113.73
N ASN A 18 37.85 45.96 114.81
CA ASN A 18 37.64 47.39 114.82
C ASN A 18 39.01 48.08 114.72
N THR A 19 39.50 48.31 113.51
CA THR A 19 40.55 49.29 113.22
C THR A 19 39.94 50.31 112.26
N GLY A 20 39.76 51.55 112.74
CA GLY A 20 39.02 52.63 112.05
C GLY A 20 39.73 53.22 110.84
N TYR A 21 40.21 52.37 109.92
CA TYR A 21 40.92 52.77 108.72
C TYR A 21 40.10 52.43 107.47
N ILE A 22 39.78 53.46 106.70
CA ILE A 22 39.08 53.35 105.43
C ILE A 22 40.12 53.33 104.32
N PHE A 23 39.98 52.41 103.36
CA PHE A 23 40.89 52.25 102.23
C PHE A 23 40.19 52.61 100.92
N CYS A 24 40.96 52.99 99.90
CA CYS A 24 40.42 53.18 98.55
C CYS A 24 40.11 51.83 97.89
N ASP A 25 38.90 51.65 97.38
CA ASP A 25 38.47 50.40 96.74
C ASP A 25 39.13 50.11 95.36
N VAL A 26 40.01 50.98 94.87
CA VAL A 26 40.75 50.81 93.60
C VAL A 26 42.24 50.55 93.85
N CYS A 27 42.90 51.41 94.62
CA CYS A 27 44.35 51.30 94.86
C CYS A 27 44.71 50.84 96.28
N TYR A 28 43.72 50.56 97.13
CA TYR A 28 43.89 50.09 98.51
C TYR A 28 44.77 51.00 99.40
N ILE A 29 44.99 52.25 98.99
CA ILE A 29 45.68 53.26 99.80
C ILE A 29 44.78 53.69 100.96
N GLN A 30 45.34 53.76 102.16
CA GLN A 30 44.66 54.21 103.37
C GLN A 30 44.25 55.70 103.28
N ILE A 31 42.98 55.98 103.55
CA ILE A 31 42.38 57.32 103.51
C ILE A 31 42.52 57.96 104.88
N LYS A 32 43.48 58.89 105.00
CA LYS A 32 43.89 59.48 106.30
C LYS A 32 43.06 60.69 106.77
N LYS A 33 42.15 61.26 105.94
CA LYS A 33 41.38 62.49 106.28
C LYS A 33 39.95 62.46 105.73
N ASN A 34 38.98 62.88 106.56
CA ASN A 34 37.55 63.12 106.27
C ASN A 34 36.91 62.08 105.33
N PRO A 35 36.64 60.86 105.81
CA PRO A 35 36.16 59.77 104.97
C PRO A 35 34.84 60.07 104.26
N THR A 36 33.95 60.86 104.86
CA THR A 36 32.69 61.31 104.24
C THR A 36 32.90 62.13 102.96
N LYS A 37 34.03 62.84 102.82
CA LYS A 37 34.38 63.57 101.58
C LYS A 37 35.07 62.69 100.53
N MET A 38 35.33 61.43 100.86
CA MET A 38 36.05 60.46 100.03
C MET A 38 35.15 59.28 99.65
N GLN A 39 33.84 59.46 99.80
CA GLN A 39 32.80 58.50 99.45
C GLN A 39 32.18 58.90 98.10
N CYS A 40 31.95 57.91 97.23
CA CYS A 40 31.19 58.12 95.99
C CYS A 40 29.70 58.29 96.32
N SER A 41 29.05 59.35 95.83
CA SER A 41 27.62 59.60 96.05
C SER A 41 26.72 58.54 95.42
N SER A 42 27.14 57.89 94.33
CA SER A 42 26.32 56.92 93.60
C SER A 42 26.41 55.49 94.13
N CYS A 43 27.57 55.06 94.61
CA CYS A 43 27.78 53.67 95.05
C CYS A 43 28.20 53.55 96.52
N SER A 44 28.34 54.67 97.24
CA SER A 44 28.67 54.73 98.67
C SER A 44 30.01 54.07 99.06
N HIS A 45 30.83 53.70 98.09
CA HIS A 45 32.18 53.17 98.27
C HIS A 45 33.22 54.26 98.46
N TYR A 46 34.34 53.94 99.11
CA TYR A 46 35.39 54.90 99.44
C TYR A 46 36.55 54.84 98.46
N PHE A 47 37.01 56.00 98.01
CA PHE A 47 38.03 56.12 96.97
C PHE A 47 39.03 57.22 97.33
N CYS A 48 40.28 57.10 96.90
CA CYS A 48 41.26 58.15 97.09
C CYS A 48 40.97 59.35 96.15
N LYS A 49 41.60 60.49 96.41
CA LYS A 49 41.33 61.76 95.68
C LYS A 49 41.62 61.67 94.17
N TYR A 50 42.39 60.68 93.75
CA TYR A 50 42.73 60.44 92.35
C TYR A 50 41.69 59.61 91.61
N HIS A 51 40.85 58.85 92.33
CA HIS A 51 39.79 58.01 91.76
C HIS A 51 38.38 58.56 92.03
N LEU A 52 38.29 59.75 92.65
CA LEU A 52 37.07 60.54 92.76
C LEU A 52 37.17 61.75 91.85
N ARG A 53 36.11 61.96 91.08
CA ARG A 53 35.89 63.18 90.34
C ARG A 53 34.85 64.00 91.09
N ARG A 54 35.13 65.29 91.28
CA ARG A 54 34.15 66.24 91.80
C ARG A 54 33.47 66.89 90.61
N SER A 55 32.13 66.86 90.60
CA SER A 55 31.38 67.62 89.60
C SER A 55 31.64 69.12 89.80
N LYS A 56 31.70 69.89 88.72
CA LYS A 56 31.79 71.36 88.82
C LYS A 56 30.45 72.01 89.21
N GLN A 57 29.35 71.26 89.07
CA GLN A 57 27.98 71.75 89.23
C GLN A 57 27.30 71.28 90.52
N SER A 58 27.81 70.22 91.17
CA SER A 58 27.33 69.72 92.46
C SER A 58 28.51 69.43 93.38
N GLU A 59 28.32 69.53 94.70
CA GLU A 59 29.36 69.16 95.67
C GLU A 59 29.57 67.63 95.78
N GLU A 60 28.89 66.86 94.94
CA GLU A 60 28.96 65.40 94.94
C GLU A 60 30.24 64.88 94.31
N ASN A 61 30.82 63.86 94.96
CA ASN A 61 31.98 63.15 94.44
C ASN A 61 31.51 61.84 93.82
N THR A 62 31.91 61.57 92.59
CA THR A 62 31.57 60.33 91.88
C THR A 62 32.86 59.60 91.52
N CYS A 63 32.91 58.28 91.73
CA CYS A 63 34.07 57.50 91.32
C CYS A 63 34.10 57.35 89.78
N ASP A 64 35.28 57.08 89.22
CA ASP A 64 35.46 56.95 87.78
C ASP A 64 34.52 55.92 87.12
N LYS A 65 34.20 54.83 87.82
CA LYS A 65 33.27 53.80 87.34
C LYS A 65 31.85 54.36 87.22
N CYS A 66 31.31 54.90 88.30
CA CYS A 66 29.97 55.49 88.31
C CYS A 66 29.85 56.66 87.33
N PHE A 67 30.88 57.48 87.17
CA PHE A 67 30.89 58.56 86.18
C PHE A 67 30.84 58.03 84.74
N LYS A 68 31.64 57.01 84.41
CA LYS A 68 31.60 56.36 83.09
C LYS A 68 30.25 55.69 82.83
N ASP A 69 29.65 55.09 83.86
CA ASP A 69 28.33 54.44 83.75
C ASP A 69 27.22 55.46 83.51
N LEU A 70 27.23 56.60 84.22
CA LEU A 70 26.31 57.72 83.98
C LEU A 70 26.45 58.28 82.57
N MET A 71 27.67 58.58 82.12
CA MET A 71 27.91 59.05 80.74
C MET A 71 27.44 58.05 79.68
N ARG A 72 27.59 56.74 79.93
CA ARG A 72 27.06 55.71 79.02
C ARG A 72 25.54 55.70 79.00
N ILE A 73 24.89 55.89 80.14
CA ILE A 73 23.43 55.98 80.23
C ILE A 73 22.94 57.21 79.47
N ASP A 74 23.55 58.38 79.68
CA ASP A 74 23.18 59.63 79.01
C ASP A 74 23.39 59.57 77.50
N ILE A 75 24.51 59.01 77.04
CA ILE A 75 24.78 58.81 75.59
C ILE A 75 23.75 57.84 74.98
N LYS A 76 23.42 56.75 75.69
CA LYS A 76 22.39 55.81 75.23
C LYS A 76 21.01 56.42 75.21
N ALA A 77 20.66 57.23 76.20
CA ALA A 77 19.39 57.95 76.26
C ALA A 77 19.29 58.99 75.13
N GLY A 78 20.35 59.77 74.90
CA GLY A 78 20.41 60.76 73.83
C GLY A 78 20.37 60.17 72.41
N ARG A 79 20.76 58.90 72.24
CA ARG A 79 20.72 58.18 70.96
C ARG A 79 19.66 57.07 70.92
N ALA A 80 18.75 57.02 71.89
CA ALA A 80 17.79 55.94 72.00
C ALA A 80 16.86 55.85 70.78
N LEU A 81 16.45 57.00 70.23
CA LEU A 81 15.61 57.09 69.03
C LEU A 81 16.35 56.52 67.80
N GLU A 82 17.57 56.99 67.52
CA GLU A 82 18.40 56.47 66.41
C GLU A 82 18.64 54.96 66.54
N ILE A 83 18.93 54.46 67.75
CA ILE A 83 19.15 53.02 68.00
C ILE A 83 17.89 52.21 67.68
N ASN A 84 16.69 52.72 68.00
CA ASN A 84 15.44 52.06 67.69
C ASN A 84 15.14 52.12 66.19
N GLU A 85 15.33 53.25 65.53
CA GLU A 85 15.17 53.38 64.07
C GLU A 85 16.07 52.41 63.30
N TYR A 86 17.35 52.30 63.67
CA TYR A 86 18.26 51.33 63.06
C TYR A 86 17.85 49.88 63.33
N ARG A 87 17.24 49.60 64.48
CA ARG A 87 16.72 48.26 64.79
C ARG A 87 15.51 47.94 63.92
N ASP A 88 14.57 48.87 63.78
CA ASP A 88 13.38 48.71 62.97
C ASP A 88 13.75 48.53 61.48
N LEU A 89 14.69 49.35 60.97
CA LEU A 89 15.26 49.18 59.63
C LEU A 89 15.93 47.82 59.45
N ALA A 90 16.70 47.35 60.44
CA ALA A 90 17.33 46.04 60.38
C ALA A 90 16.28 44.90 60.34
N ASP A 91 15.18 45.04 61.07
CA ASP A 91 14.11 44.05 61.09
C ASP A 91 13.22 44.12 59.83
N GLU A 92 13.03 45.29 59.23
CA GLU A 92 12.44 45.46 57.90
C GLU A 92 13.30 44.78 56.82
N ILE A 93 14.61 45.05 56.78
CA ILE A 93 15.54 44.42 55.84
C ILE A 93 15.55 42.89 56.00
N LYS A 94 15.48 42.36 57.23
CA LYS A 94 15.37 40.92 57.46
C LYS A 94 14.09 40.33 56.86
N ARG A 95 12.95 41.01 57.04
CA ARG A 95 11.66 40.58 56.49
C ARG A 95 11.67 40.62 54.96
N GLU A 96 12.18 41.68 54.37
CA GLU A 96 12.32 41.78 52.91
C GLU A 96 13.26 40.72 52.35
N LYS A 97 14.42 40.50 52.98
CA LYS A 97 15.35 39.43 52.58
C LYS A 97 14.69 38.05 52.65
N PHE A 98 13.90 37.79 53.68
CA PHE A 98 13.14 36.54 53.79
C PHE A 98 12.13 36.40 52.66
N LYS A 99 11.33 37.44 52.39
CA LYS A 99 10.34 37.46 51.31
C LYS A 99 10.99 37.23 49.94
N ILE A 100 12.08 37.94 49.64
CA ILE A 100 12.85 37.76 48.41
C ILE A 100 13.39 36.32 48.32
N GLY A 101 13.86 35.76 49.43
CA GLY A 101 14.34 34.38 49.49
C GLY A 101 13.25 33.36 49.13
N GLU A 102 12.03 33.53 49.64
CA GLU A 102 10.89 32.67 49.31
C GLU A 102 10.45 32.84 47.86
N ASP A 103 10.39 34.07 47.35
CA ASP A 103 10.06 34.35 45.94
C ASP A 103 11.09 33.72 44.99
N LEU A 104 12.39 33.78 45.34
CA LEU A 104 13.45 33.15 44.56
C LEU A 104 13.34 31.62 44.56
N LYS A 105 13.04 31.00 45.70
CA LYS A 105 12.80 29.55 45.78
C LYS A 105 11.60 29.15 44.94
N ALA A 106 10.51 29.90 45.00
CA ALA A 106 9.32 29.64 44.20
C ALA A 106 9.61 29.74 42.70
N LYS A 107 10.35 30.77 42.27
CA LYS A 107 10.79 30.92 40.88
C LYS A 107 11.72 29.80 40.43
N ALA A 108 12.70 29.42 41.26
CA ALA A 108 13.61 28.32 40.95
C ALA A 108 12.87 26.99 40.76
N ASN A 109 11.92 26.68 41.65
CA ASN A 109 11.08 25.48 41.52
C ASN A 109 10.22 25.51 40.25
N ASN A 110 9.69 26.68 39.87
CA ASN A 110 8.93 26.81 38.62
C ASN A 110 9.82 26.64 37.38
N ILE A 111 11.05 27.16 37.40
CA ILE A 111 12.01 26.96 36.31
C ILE A 111 12.30 25.47 36.15
N LEU A 112 12.60 24.74 37.23
CA LEU A 112 12.86 23.30 37.18
C LEU A 112 11.69 22.52 36.57
N LYS A 113 10.45 22.85 36.96
CA LYS A 113 9.25 22.23 36.38
C LYS A 113 9.08 22.54 34.89
N LEU A 114 9.38 23.77 34.48
CA LEU A 114 9.29 24.16 33.07
C LEU A 114 10.37 23.47 32.24
N GLU A 115 11.58 23.33 32.75
CA GLU A 115 12.67 22.59 32.11
C GLU A 115 12.31 21.10 31.93
N GLU A 116 11.74 20.48 32.96
CA GLU A 116 11.24 19.10 32.87
C GLU A 116 10.14 18.96 31.82
N ASN A 117 9.14 19.86 31.82
CA ASN A 117 8.08 19.86 30.82
C ASN A 117 8.59 20.08 29.39
N ILE A 118 9.59 20.94 29.20
CA ILE A 118 10.22 21.15 27.88
C ILE A 118 10.87 19.85 27.42
N LYS A 119 11.66 19.22 28.28
CA LYS A 119 12.35 17.96 27.97
C LYS A 119 11.37 16.83 27.64
N ASP A 120 10.27 16.72 28.38
CA ASP A 120 9.23 15.74 28.11
C ASP A 120 8.54 16.00 26.77
N ASN A 121 8.24 17.26 26.46
CA ASN A 121 7.67 17.63 25.16
C ASN A 121 8.65 17.33 24.02
N GLU A 122 9.93 17.67 24.15
CA GLU A 122 10.96 17.34 23.16
C GLU A 122 11.03 15.83 22.90
N ASN A 123 11.00 15.00 23.96
CA ASN A 123 10.96 13.55 23.84
C ASN A 123 9.70 13.07 23.11
N GLN A 124 8.52 13.60 23.47
CA GLN A 124 7.27 13.24 22.80
C GLN A 124 7.29 13.63 21.31
N HIS A 125 7.83 14.81 20.98
CA HIS A 125 7.97 15.26 19.60
C HIS A 125 8.94 14.38 18.82
N ALA A 126 10.09 14.02 19.40
CA ALA A 126 11.06 13.13 18.78
C ALA A 126 10.44 11.75 18.45
N ILE A 127 9.68 11.17 19.39
CA ILE A 127 8.96 9.91 19.17
C ILE A 127 7.93 10.05 18.03
N LYS A 128 7.15 11.13 18.02
CA LYS A 128 6.15 11.37 16.95
C LYS A 128 6.81 11.54 15.57
N ILE A 129 7.93 12.24 15.49
CA ILE A 129 8.69 12.41 14.25
C ILE A 129 9.18 11.06 13.75
N ALA A 130 9.81 10.24 14.60
CA ALA A 130 10.28 8.92 14.23
C ALA A 130 9.14 7.99 13.74
N GLN A 131 7.97 8.06 14.39
CA GLN A 131 6.78 7.31 13.95
C GLN A 131 6.27 7.77 12.59
N LEU A 132 6.27 9.08 12.32
CA LEU A 132 5.85 9.62 11.02
C LEU A 132 6.84 9.25 9.92
N GLU A 133 8.15 9.34 10.18
CA GLU A 133 9.19 8.90 9.24
C GLU A 133 9.06 7.41 8.90
N GLN A 134 8.78 6.57 9.89
CA GLN A 134 8.51 5.15 9.67
C GLN A 134 7.29 4.93 8.77
N LYS A 135 6.19 5.65 9.01
CA LYS A 135 4.98 5.57 8.17
C LYS A 135 5.25 6.06 6.74
N ILE A 136 5.97 7.17 6.57
CA ILE A 136 6.36 7.68 5.25
C ILE A 136 7.18 6.63 4.50
N SER A 137 8.13 5.98 5.18
CA SER A 137 8.95 4.91 4.59
C SER A 137 8.10 3.71 4.14
N GLN A 138 7.17 3.26 4.98
CA GLN A 138 6.23 2.18 4.66
C GLN A 138 5.36 2.51 3.44
N GLU A 139 4.74 3.70 3.42
CA GLU A 139 3.92 4.16 2.29
C GLU A 139 4.74 4.31 1.00
N THR A 140 5.99 4.77 1.11
CA THR A 140 6.90 4.85 -0.04
C THR A 140 7.20 3.46 -0.61
N GLN A 141 7.44 2.46 0.26
CA GLN A 141 7.66 1.08 -0.18
C GLN A 141 6.42 0.49 -0.85
N ILE A 142 5.23 0.72 -0.30
CA ILE A 142 3.95 0.30 -0.89
C ILE A 142 3.77 0.93 -2.28
N ASN A 143 4.03 2.24 -2.40
CA ASN A 143 3.95 2.93 -3.69
C ASN A 143 4.90 2.35 -4.73
N CYS A 144 6.15 2.04 -4.35
CA CYS A 144 7.10 1.39 -5.25
C CYS A 144 6.57 0.03 -5.75
N TYR A 145 5.99 -0.77 -4.85
CA TYR A 145 5.38 -2.05 -5.23
C TYR A 145 4.20 -1.87 -6.19
N VAL A 146 3.29 -0.94 -5.90
CA VAL A 146 2.13 -0.66 -6.76
C VAL A 146 2.56 -0.17 -8.15
N LEU A 147 3.57 0.70 -8.24
CA LEU A 147 4.11 1.15 -9.53
C LEU A 147 4.70 0.00 -10.34
N SER A 148 5.44 -0.91 -9.70
CA SER A 148 5.96 -2.12 -10.35
C SER A 148 4.84 -3.02 -10.87
N GLU A 149 3.75 -3.16 -10.11
CA GLU A 149 2.58 -3.95 -10.53
C GLU A 149 1.85 -3.30 -11.72
N ILE A 150 1.72 -1.97 -11.71
CA ILE A 150 1.17 -1.20 -12.84
C ILE A 150 2.00 -1.44 -14.10
N ASP A 151 3.32 -1.40 -14.00
CA ASP A 151 4.21 -1.67 -15.14
C ASP A 151 4.06 -3.09 -15.67
N SER A 152 3.99 -4.08 -14.78
CA SER A 152 3.75 -5.51 -15.12
C SER A 152 2.41 -5.71 -15.84
N LEU A 153 1.34 -5.09 -15.33
CA LEU A 153 0.02 -5.11 -15.96
C LEU A 153 0.05 -4.38 -17.31
N GLY A 154 0.80 -3.28 -17.42
CA GLY A 154 1.03 -2.57 -18.67
C GLY A 154 1.67 -3.44 -19.76
N VAL A 155 2.66 -4.26 -19.40
CA VAL A 155 3.26 -5.26 -20.30
C VAL A 155 2.24 -6.33 -20.69
N THR A 156 1.47 -6.83 -19.73
CA THR A 156 0.43 -7.85 -19.98
C THR A 156 -0.64 -7.35 -20.95
N ILE A 157 -1.09 -6.10 -20.79
CA ILE A 157 -2.06 -5.46 -21.71
C ILE A 157 -1.47 -5.34 -23.12
N LYS A 158 -0.20 -4.91 -23.25
CA LYS A 158 0.48 -4.83 -24.56
C LYS A 158 0.54 -6.19 -25.24
N ASN A 159 0.91 -7.24 -24.50
CA ASN A 159 0.97 -8.61 -25.01
C ASN A 159 -0.41 -9.13 -25.43
N SER A 160 -1.44 -8.84 -24.64
CA SER A 160 -2.83 -9.22 -24.96
C SER A 160 -3.32 -8.53 -26.24
N LYS A 161 -3.05 -7.22 -26.40
CA LYS A 161 -3.37 -6.49 -27.64
C LYS A 161 -2.65 -7.06 -28.85
N LEU A 162 -1.36 -7.39 -28.73
CA LEU A 162 -0.59 -8.01 -29.80
C LEU A 162 -1.19 -9.37 -30.20
N SER A 163 -1.53 -10.21 -29.21
CA SER A 163 -2.19 -11.50 -29.43
C SER A 163 -3.52 -11.32 -30.16
N GLN A 164 -4.34 -10.35 -29.76
CA GLN A 164 -5.61 -10.04 -30.40
C GLN A 164 -5.43 -9.67 -31.88
N GLU A 165 -4.42 -8.85 -32.21
CA GLU A 165 -4.11 -8.48 -33.60
C GLU A 165 -3.64 -9.68 -34.43
N ILE A 166 -2.85 -10.58 -33.86
CA ILE A 166 -2.45 -11.84 -34.52
C ILE A 166 -3.70 -12.69 -34.81
N TRP A 167 -4.61 -12.82 -33.85
CA TRP A 167 -5.85 -13.58 -34.03
C TRP A 167 -6.78 -12.98 -35.06
N LYS A 168 -6.93 -11.65 -35.10
CA LYS A 168 -7.68 -10.96 -36.16
C LYS A 168 -7.12 -11.27 -37.55
N LYS A 169 -5.78 -11.25 -37.71
CA LYS A 169 -5.13 -11.61 -38.97
C LYS A 169 -5.38 -13.07 -39.35
N LYS A 170 -5.28 -14.01 -38.40
CA LYS A 170 -5.58 -15.43 -38.64
C LYS A 170 -7.05 -15.64 -39.05
N LEU A 171 -7.98 -14.97 -38.39
CA LEU A 171 -9.41 -15.04 -38.72
C LEU A 171 -9.68 -14.55 -40.15
N ALA A 172 -9.02 -13.47 -40.58
CA ALA A 172 -9.16 -12.97 -41.95
C ALA A 172 -8.68 -14.01 -42.98
N VAL A 173 -7.54 -14.67 -42.72
CA VAL A 173 -7.02 -15.75 -43.58
C VAL A 173 -8.00 -16.93 -43.65
N PHE A 174 -8.52 -17.40 -42.50
CA PHE A 174 -9.49 -18.49 -42.49
C PHE A 174 -10.79 -18.11 -43.21
N GLN A 175 -11.25 -16.87 -43.08
CA GLN A 175 -12.43 -16.40 -43.80
C GLN A 175 -12.22 -16.43 -45.32
N GLU A 176 -11.03 -16.04 -45.78
CA GLU A 176 -10.66 -16.12 -47.20
C GLU A 176 -10.60 -17.58 -47.70
N GLU A 177 -10.03 -18.49 -46.91
CA GLU A 177 -10.01 -19.93 -47.23
C GLU A 177 -11.43 -20.53 -47.30
N ILE A 178 -12.32 -20.17 -46.37
CA ILE A 178 -13.72 -20.58 -46.38
C ILE A 178 -14.40 -20.09 -47.66
N ASN A 179 -14.19 -18.82 -48.03
CA ASN A 179 -14.77 -18.26 -49.25
C ASN A 179 -14.28 -19.01 -50.50
N LYS A 180 -12.96 -19.27 -50.60
CA LYS A 180 -12.37 -20.06 -51.69
C LYS A 180 -12.94 -21.48 -51.77
N LYS A 181 -13.15 -22.14 -50.62
CA LYS A 181 -13.76 -23.48 -50.56
C LYS A 181 -15.22 -23.46 -50.98
N ASN A 182 -15.97 -22.42 -50.61
CA ASN A 182 -17.37 -22.25 -51.03
C ASN A 182 -17.47 -22.03 -52.54
N GLU A 183 -16.61 -21.19 -53.13
CA GLU A 183 -16.55 -21.00 -54.58
C GLU A 183 -16.23 -22.29 -55.33
N LEU A 184 -15.26 -23.07 -54.83
CA LEU A 184 -14.91 -24.37 -55.42
C LEU A 184 -16.09 -25.34 -55.35
N LYS A 185 -16.75 -25.43 -54.18
CA LYS A 185 -17.93 -26.27 -53.99
C LYS A 185 -19.04 -25.89 -54.98
N GLU A 186 -19.28 -24.60 -55.20
CA GLU A 186 -20.28 -24.12 -56.14
C GLU A 186 -19.93 -24.51 -57.58
N LYS A 187 -18.68 -24.36 -58.00
CA LYS A 187 -18.21 -24.84 -59.31
C LYS A 187 -18.39 -26.35 -59.48
N THR A 188 -18.01 -27.13 -58.48
CA THR A 188 -18.17 -28.60 -58.50
C THR A 188 -19.66 -28.99 -58.57
N ASN A 189 -20.54 -28.30 -57.84
CA ASN A 189 -21.98 -28.53 -57.91
C ASN A 189 -22.52 -28.24 -59.32
N GLN A 190 -22.07 -27.16 -59.96
CA GLN A 190 -22.45 -26.81 -61.32
C GLN A 190 -21.98 -27.87 -62.33
N GLU A 191 -20.74 -28.33 -62.22
CA GLU A 191 -20.19 -29.42 -63.05
C GLU A 191 -20.95 -30.73 -62.84
N GLN A 192 -21.23 -31.10 -61.59
CA GLN A 192 -22.02 -32.28 -61.26
C GLN A 192 -23.43 -32.19 -61.84
N ALA A 193 -24.09 -31.03 -61.73
CA ALA A 193 -25.40 -30.81 -62.33
C ALA A 193 -25.36 -30.92 -63.86
N LYS A 194 -24.30 -30.45 -64.52
CA LYS A 194 -24.10 -30.59 -65.96
C LYS A 194 -23.93 -32.06 -66.36
N SER A 195 -23.05 -32.79 -65.68
CA SER A 195 -22.82 -34.22 -65.91
C SER A 195 -24.08 -35.05 -65.69
N LEU A 196 -24.89 -34.72 -64.68
CA LEU A 196 -26.19 -35.38 -64.47
C LEU A 196 -27.15 -35.15 -65.65
N ARG A 197 -27.22 -33.94 -66.20
CA ARG A 197 -28.02 -33.65 -67.40
C ARG A 197 -27.52 -34.43 -68.61
N GLU A 198 -26.20 -34.52 -68.80
CA GLU A 198 -25.59 -35.30 -69.89
C GLU A 198 -25.90 -36.79 -69.76
N ILE A 199 -25.80 -37.35 -68.54
CA ILE A 199 -26.20 -38.73 -68.24
C ILE A 199 -27.68 -38.95 -68.56
N ASP A 200 -28.57 -38.04 -68.14
CA ASP A 200 -30.00 -38.15 -68.43
C ASP A 200 -30.29 -38.09 -69.94
N GLN A 201 -29.57 -37.25 -70.67
CA GLN A 201 -29.69 -37.16 -72.13
C GLN A 201 -29.21 -38.44 -72.82
N LEU A 202 -28.06 -38.98 -72.43
CA LEU A 202 -27.53 -40.25 -72.92
C LEU A 202 -28.44 -41.43 -72.56
N ASN A 203 -29.02 -41.43 -71.37
CA ASN A 203 -30.01 -42.44 -70.95
C ASN A 203 -31.28 -42.38 -71.80
N LYS A 204 -31.80 -41.17 -72.07
CA LYS A 204 -32.94 -40.98 -72.99
C LYS A 204 -32.62 -41.50 -74.40
N GLN A 205 -31.43 -41.21 -74.92
CA GLN A 205 -30.97 -41.74 -76.20
C GLN A 205 -30.83 -43.27 -76.17
N THR A 206 -30.26 -43.85 -75.11
CA THR A 206 -30.09 -45.30 -74.95
C THR A 206 -31.44 -46.03 -74.90
N ARG A 207 -32.46 -45.42 -74.29
CA ARG A 207 -33.82 -45.99 -74.25
C ARG A 207 -34.42 -46.26 -75.62
N LEU A 208 -34.05 -45.48 -76.65
CA LEU A 208 -34.47 -45.70 -78.04
C LEU A 208 -34.00 -47.05 -78.59
N PHE A 209 -32.94 -47.65 -78.02
CA PHE A 209 -32.39 -48.92 -78.49
C PHE A 209 -32.78 -50.13 -77.64
N ILE A 210 -33.52 -49.92 -76.54
CA ILE A 210 -33.92 -51.00 -75.62
C ILE A 210 -34.72 -52.11 -76.31
N PRO A 211 -35.69 -51.83 -77.21
CA PRO A 211 -36.43 -52.88 -77.91
C PRO A 211 -35.50 -53.77 -78.74
N TYR A 212 -34.61 -53.18 -79.53
CA TYR A 212 -33.63 -53.94 -80.32
C TYR A 212 -32.66 -54.74 -79.43
N GLY A 213 -32.11 -54.11 -78.38
CA GLY A 213 -31.16 -54.76 -77.46
C GLY A 213 -31.76 -55.97 -76.77
N ARG A 214 -32.97 -55.84 -76.21
CA ARG A 214 -33.69 -56.94 -75.53
C ARG A 214 -34.05 -58.06 -76.49
N LEU A 215 -34.62 -57.72 -77.65
CA LEU A 215 -35.02 -58.72 -78.65
C LEU A 215 -33.80 -59.47 -79.18
N ARG A 216 -32.67 -58.79 -79.41
CA ARG A 216 -31.43 -59.41 -79.88
C ARG A 216 -30.87 -60.43 -78.89
N SER A 217 -30.94 -60.19 -77.58
CA SER A 217 -30.36 -61.09 -76.57
C SER A 217 -31.16 -62.37 -76.33
N ILE A 218 -32.45 -62.38 -76.64
CA ILE A 218 -33.36 -63.51 -76.39
C ILE A 218 -33.73 -64.30 -77.64
N THR A 219 -33.20 -63.92 -78.81
CA THR A 219 -33.58 -64.52 -80.08
C THR A 219 -32.43 -65.32 -80.70
N CYS A 220 -32.78 -66.39 -81.42
CA CYS A 220 -31.81 -67.20 -82.12
C CYS A 220 -31.11 -66.39 -83.24
N PRO A 221 -29.92 -66.80 -83.71
CA PRO A 221 -29.12 -66.05 -84.68
C PRO A 221 -29.86 -65.68 -85.97
N ASP A 222 -30.81 -66.50 -86.43
CA ASP A 222 -31.59 -66.21 -87.64
C ASP A 222 -32.75 -65.22 -87.39
N CYS A 223 -33.38 -65.29 -86.22
CA CYS A 223 -34.36 -64.29 -85.79
C CYS A 223 -33.70 -62.94 -85.52
N VAL A 224 -32.47 -62.91 -84.99
CA VAL A 224 -31.67 -61.69 -84.83
C VAL A 224 -31.48 -60.95 -86.15
N LYS A 225 -31.25 -61.67 -87.28
CA LYS A 225 -31.13 -61.05 -88.61
C LYS A 225 -32.43 -60.37 -89.06
N LYS A 226 -33.59 -61.00 -88.78
CA LYS A 226 -34.92 -60.43 -89.09
C LYS A 226 -35.21 -59.20 -88.21
N ILE A 227 -34.94 -59.28 -86.91
CA ILE A 227 -35.09 -58.18 -85.96
C ILE A 227 -34.18 -57.00 -86.34
N LYS A 228 -32.90 -57.25 -86.64
CA LYS A 228 -31.96 -56.22 -87.12
C LYS A 228 -32.44 -55.52 -88.40
N ARG A 229 -33.22 -56.20 -89.23
CA ARG A 229 -33.85 -55.61 -90.43
C ARG A 229 -35.03 -54.71 -90.08
N VAL A 230 -35.91 -55.14 -89.16
CA VAL A 230 -37.08 -54.37 -88.72
C VAL A 230 -36.65 -53.10 -87.99
N PHE A 231 -35.67 -53.20 -87.08
CA PHE A 231 -35.18 -52.08 -86.28
C PHE A 231 -34.05 -51.28 -86.96
N ARG A 232 -33.84 -51.47 -88.26
CA ARG A 232 -32.67 -50.93 -88.96
C ARG A 232 -32.58 -49.41 -88.93
N ASP A 233 -33.70 -48.75 -89.22
CA ASP A 233 -33.75 -47.29 -89.27
C ASP A 233 -33.60 -46.68 -87.87
N GLU A 234 -34.13 -47.36 -86.84
CA GLU A 234 -33.90 -47.01 -85.44
C GLU A 234 -32.42 -47.17 -85.04
N ILE A 235 -31.76 -48.25 -85.48
CA ILE A 235 -30.32 -48.47 -85.25
C ILE A 235 -29.49 -47.39 -85.94
N ILE A 236 -29.78 -47.05 -87.20
CA ILE A 236 -29.05 -46.02 -87.95
C ILE A 236 -29.28 -44.64 -87.34
N SER A 237 -30.54 -44.28 -87.08
CA SER A 237 -30.92 -43.01 -86.47
C SER A 237 -30.25 -42.82 -85.11
N GLY A 238 -30.26 -43.87 -84.29
CA GLY A 238 -29.60 -43.84 -83.00
C GLY A 238 -28.07 -43.77 -83.10
N LEU A 239 -27.42 -44.51 -83.99
CA LEU A 239 -25.96 -44.42 -84.18
C LEU A 239 -25.53 -43.03 -84.68
N LYS A 240 -26.36 -42.40 -85.52
CA LYS A 240 -26.16 -41.02 -85.98
C LYS A 240 -26.26 -40.00 -84.84
N ALA A 241 -27.21 -40.19 -83.93
CA ALA A 241 -27.37 -39.33 -82.76
C ALA A 241 -26.19 -39.42 -81.76
N VAL A 242 -25.44 -40.53 -81.76
CA VAL A 242 -24.26 -40.76 -80.90
C VAL A 242 -22.94 -40.48 -81.65
N GLY A 243 -23.00 -40.03 -82.91
CA GLY A 243 -21.82 -39.67 -83.71
C GLY A 243 -20.91 -40.86 -84.06
N ARG A 244 -21.47 -42.07 -84.19
CA ARG A 244 -20.72 -43.29 -84.53
C ARG A 244 -20.87 -43.66 -86.01
N ASP A 245 -20.45 -42.77 -86.89
CA ASP A 245 -20.66 -42.88 -88.34
C ASP A 245 -20.03 -44.15 -88.95
N SER A 246 -18.90 -44.61 -88.42
CA SER A 246 -18.26 -45.86 -88.84
C SER A 246 -19.12 -47.12 -88.62
N LEU A 247 -19.98 -47.12 -87.59
CA LEU A 247 -20.91 -48.22 -87.34
C LEU A 247 -22.16 -48.11 -88.22
N ILE A 248 -22.55 -46.90 -88.63
CA ILE A 248 -23.64 -46.67 -89.58
C ILE A 248 -23.29 -47.29 -90.93
N GLU A 249 -22.08 -47.04 -91.42
CA GLU A 249 -21.56 -47.62 -92.67
C GLU A 249 -21.60 -49.16 -92.65
N SER A 250 -21.21 -49.78 -91.53
CA SER A 250 -21.27 -51.25 -91.35
C SER A 250 -22.71 -51.80 -91.40
N VAL A 251 -23.68 -51.09 -90.81
CA VAL A 251 -25.11 -51.46 -90.85
C VAL A 251 -25.71 -51.24 -92.24
N ILE A 252 -25.20 -50.27 -93.00
CA ILE A 252 -25.60 -50.01 -94.38
C ILE A 252 -25.00 -51.05 -95.34
N ALA A 253 -23.71 -51.38 -95.20
CA ALA A 253 -23.00 -52.34 -96.05
C ALA A 253 -23.57 -53.77 -95.98
N ALA A 254 -24.14 -54.17 -94.83
CA ALA A 254 -24.88 -55.43 -94.71
C ALA A 254 -26.08 -55.57 -95.67
N LYS A 255 -26.60 -54.46 -96.24
CA LYS A 255 -27.62 -54.46 -97.31
C LYS A 255 -27.04 -54.90 -98.65
N ALA A 256 -25.83 -54.44 -98.99
CA ALA A 256 -25.22 -54.68 -100.29
C ALA A 256 -24.83 -56.16 -100.45
N SER A 257 -24.33 -56.79 -99.39
CA SER A 257 -23.95 -58.21 -99.42
C SER A 257 -25.13 -59.18 -99.59
N ILE A 258 -26.36 -58.80 -99.19
CA ILE A 258 -27.55 -59.66 -99.31
C ILE A 258 -28.32 -59.39 -100.61
N GLN A 259 -28.35 -58.16 -101.12
CA GLN A 259 -28.94 -57.88 -102.44
C GLN A 259 -28.16 -58.55 -103.59
N ALA A 260 -26.83 -58.73 -103.43
CA ALA A 260 -26.02 -59.50 -104.38
C ALA A 260 -26.35 -61.01 -104.39
N LEU A 261 -26.86 -61.56 -103.28
CA LEU A 261 -27.24 -62.99 -103.19
C LEU A 261 -28.64 -63.28 -103.77
N ASN A 262 -29.55 -62.30 -103.79
CA ASN A 262 -30.91 -62.47 -104.30
C ASN A 262 -31.08 -62.13 -105.80
N GLN A 263 -30.04 -61.61 -106.46
CA GLN A 263 -30.06 -61.34 -107.91
C GLN A 263 -29.33 -62.41 -108.74
N GLY A 264 -28.90 -63.51 -108.12
CA GLY A 264 -28.13 -64.58 -108.78
C GLY A 264 -28.90 -65.86 -109.16
N ASN A 265 -30.18 -66.00 -108.83
CA ASN A 265 -30.93 -67.23 -109.09
C ASN A 265 -32.29 -66.97 -109.76
N GLU A 266 -32.27 -66.87 -111.09
CA GLU A 266 -33.43 -67.21 -111.92
C GLU A 266 -32.93 -67.99 -113.15
N THR A 267 -33.01 -69.32 -113.08
CA THR A 267 -33.55 -70.19 -114.15
C THR A 267 -33.67 -71.65 -113.68
N ILE A 268 -34.92 -72.16 -113.64
CA ILE A 268 -35.38 -73.54 -113.97
C ILE A 268 -35.03 -74.65 -112.94
N ALA A 269 -35.89 -75.55 -112.43
CA ALA A 269 -37.25 -76.02 -112.71
C ALA A 269 -37.89 -76.68 -111.45
N GLU A 270 -39.23 -76.75 -111.49
CA GLU A 270 -40.21 -77.64 -110.85
C GLU A 270 -39.86 -78.49 -109.61
N GLY A 271 -40.64 -78.29 -108.55
CA GLY A 271 -40.80 -79.24 -107.46
C GLY A 271 -41.78 -78.73 -106.41
N LYS A 272 -43.06 -79.11 -106.51
CA LYS A 272 -44.04 -78.97 -105.41
C LYS A 272 -43.58 -79.83 -104.24
N ARG A 273 -43.28 -79.20 -103.09
CA ARG A 273 -43.58 -79.77 -101.77
C ARG A 273 -43.69 -78.68 -100.71
N GLU A 274 -44.88 -78.67 -100.16
CA GLU A 274 -45.43 -78.05 -98.95
C GLU A 274 -44.44 -77.49 -97.91
N GLU A 275 -44.82 -76.33 -97.39
CA GLU A 275 -44.32 -75.71 -96.18
C GLU A 275 -44.29 -76.70 -94.99
N PRO A 276 -43.21 -76.72 -94.19
CA PRO A 276 -43.35 -76.93 -92.77
C PRO A 276 -43.62 -75.58 -92.10
N LYS A 277 -44.88 -75.39 -91.69
CA LYS A 277 -45.25 -74.47 -90.63
C LYS A 277 -44.57 -74.88 -89.33
N ASP A 278 -44.12 -73.86 -88.59
CA ASP A 278 -43.86 -73.84 -87.14
C ASP A 278 -42.72 -74.76 -86.66
N ALA A 279 -41.82 -74.37 -85.75
CA ALA A 279 -41.84 -73.28 -84.80
C ALA A 279 -40.39 -72.91 -84.47
N CYS A 280 -40.07 -71.62 -84.44
CA CYS A 280 -39.06 -71.17 -83.49
C CYS A 280 -39.79 -71.00 -82.16
N HIS A 281 -39.72 -72.00 -81.28
CA HIS A 281 -40.17 -71.89 -79.90
C HIS A 281 -39.20 -70.99 -79.12
N CYS A 282 -39.26 -69.68 -79.34
CA CYS A 282 -38.72 -68.72 -78.39
C CYS A 282 -39.83 -68.42 -77.38
N ILE A 283 -39.80 -69.11 -76.25
CA ILE A 283 -40.60 -68.77 -75.07
C ILE A 283 -40.13 -67.40 -74.60
N ILE A 284 -41.02 -66.42 -74.65
CA ILE A 284 -40.85 -65.12 -74.01
C ILE A 284 -41.22 -65.33 -72.53
N SER A 285 -40.24 -65.22 -71.65
CA SER A 285 -40.42 -65.01 -70.21
C SER A 285 -39.81 -63.67 -69.83
#